data_AF-A0A7W6JQV5-F1
#
_entry.id   AF-A0A7W6JQV5-F1
#
_cell.length_a   1.000
_cell.length_b   1.000
_cell.length_c   1.000
_cell.angle_alpha   90.00
_cell.angle_beta   90.00
_cell.angle_gamma   90.00
#
_symmetry.space_group_name_H-M   'P 1'
#
loop_
_entity.id
_entity.type
_entity.pdbx_description
1 polymer ?
#
loop_
_entity_poly.entity_id
_entity_poly.type
_entity_poly.pdbx_seq_one_letter_code
_entity_poly.pdbx_strand_id
1 'polypeptide(L)'
;MRFALPTALLAATILSGPAFAQSTPSDIADLVGARGAGGETQLQARGYSFVTVNTVGTTKWSLWWSDRQRQCIQVATSEGRYSAIQRVPEQNCRPGAPSPADAGPPPGRPDGPGPDRGDRFGPSITLVCFGGGSTPAAQYQSGYVYNSRSHRFEPQFGTTLGRDGFASDLQIEIWHGRGRIRPEGKLVSPIHSGGDNGWWDIQNLVVTADRITGEYRMNGLNKPRFEIDRRSGIIRIRAATSFTGRCDAGDWRGGGGF
;
A
#
# COMPACT_ATOMS: atom_id res chain seq x y z
N MET A 1 10.39 -7.13 -69.16
CA MET A 1 9.43 -6.34 -68.36
C MET A 1 9.29 -6.99 -66.99
N ARG A 2 9.61 -6.23 -65.93
CA ARG A 2 9.45 -6.58 -64.51
C ARG A 2 8.09 -6.06 -64.04
N PHE A 3 7.40 -6.75 -63.12
CA PHE A 3 6.58 -6.22 -62.01
C PHE A 3 6.07 -7.45 -61.21
N ALA A 4 6.74 -7.83 -60.12
CA ALA A 4 6.59 -7.36 -58.72
C ALA A 4 5.45 -8.08 -57.96
N LEU A 5 5.81 -9.09 -57.14
CA LEU A 5 4.94 -9.69 -56.11
C LEU A 5 4.88 -8.78 -54.88
N PRO A 6 3.70 -8.55 -54.26
CA PRO A 6 3.63 -7.85 -52.99
C PRO A 6 4.00 -8.79 -51.84
N THR A 7 5.04 -8.41 -51.11
CA THR A 7 5.47 -9.02 -49.85
C THR A 7 4.56 -8.49 -48.74
N ALA A 8 3.68 -9.33 -48.19
CA ALA A 8 2.90 -8.97 -47.02
C ALA A 8 3.77 -9.11 -45.75
N LEU A 9 4.10 -7.97 -45.13
CA LEU A 9 4.83 -7.91 -43.85
C LEU A 9 3.96 -8.47 -42.72
N LEU A 10 4.46 -9.48 -42.01
CA LEU A 10 3.93 -9.91 -40.70
C LEU A 10 4.22 -8.83 -39.65
N ALA A 11 3.19 -8.20 -39.12
CA ALA A 11 3.27 -7.37 -37.91
C ALA A 11 3.10 -8.27 -36.68
N ALA A 12 4.20 -8.71 -36.07
CA ALA A 12 4.17 -9.35 -34.76
C ALA A 12 3.95 -8.28 -33.67
N THR A 13 2.70 -8.11 -33.23
CA THR A 13 2.37 -7.29 -32.07
C THR A 13 2.83 -8.00 -30.80
N ILE A 14 3.97 -7.57 -30.24
CA ILE A 14 4.39 -7.92 -28.89
C ILE A 14 3.43 -7.22 -27.93
N LEU A 15 2.47 -7.96 -27.36
CA LEU A 15 1.72 -7.46 -26.21
C LEU A 15 2.67 -7.41 -25.01
N SER A 16 3.26 -6.25 -24.77
CA SER A 16 3.86 -5.91 -23.48
C SER A 16 2.72 -5.79 -22.45
N GLY A 17 2.37 -6.91 -21.82
CA GLY A 17 1.51 -6.88 -20.64
C GLY A 17 2.20 -6.10 -19.50
N PRO A 18 1.45 -5.38 -18.65
CA PRO A 18 2.04 -4.78 -17.46
C PRO A 18 2.59 -5.89 -16.57
N ALA A 19 3.91 -5.99 -16.50
CA ALA A 19 4.59 -6.84 -15.54
C ALA A 19 4.40 -6.24 -14.14
N PHE A 20 3.37 -6.66 -13.42
CA PHE A 20 3.29 -6.49 -11.97
C PHE A 20 4.25 -7.50 -11.30
N ALA A 21 5.55 -7.33 -11.53
CA ALA A 21 6.59 -7.97 -10.74
C ALA A 21 7.20 -6.81 -9.93
N GLN A 22 7.30 -6.81 -8.60
CA GLN A 22 8.10 -7.74 -7.81
C GLN A 22 7.87 -7.53 -6.29
N SER A 23 6.73 -7.95 -5.72
CA SER A 23 6.59 -8.01 -4.24
C SER A 23 5.97 -9.29 -3.71
N THR A 24 5.26 -10.05 -4.56
CA THR A 24 4.80 -11.40 -4.23
C THR A 24 5.96 -12.40 -4.33
N PRO A 25 6.26 -13.17 -3.27
CA PRO A 25 7.23 -14.25 -3.35
C PRO A 25 6.85 -15.27 -4.43
N SER A 26 7.83 -15.71 -5.22
CA SER A 26 7.60 -16.60 -6.37
C SER A 26 7.02 -17.95 -5.97
N ASP A 27 7.27 -18.41 -4.74
CA ASP A 27 6.73 -19.66 -4.19
C ASP A 27 5.23 -19.62 -3.90
N ILE A 28 4.60 -18.44 -3.94
CA ILE A 28 3.16 -18.24 -3.67
C ILE A 28 2.50 -17.26 -4.66
N ALA A 29 3.21 -16.86 -5.72
CA ALA A 29 2.67 -15.95 -6.73
C ALA A 29 1.43 -16.49 -7.44
N ASP A 30 1.34 -17.82 -7.58
CA ASP A 30 0.19 -18.53 -8.14
C ASP A 30 -1.07 -18.47 -7.25
N LEU A 31 -0.94 -18.07 -5.98
CA LEU A 31 -2.09 -17.96 -5.07
C LEU A 31 -2.85 -16.65 -5.23
N VAL A 32 -2.32 -15.69 -6.00
CA VAL A 32 -3.07 -14.47 -6.35
C VAL A 32 -4.29 -14.86 -7.21
N GLY A 33 -5.48 -14.43 -6.78
CA GLY A 33 -6.77 -14.79 -7.37
C GLY A 33 -7.40 -16.08 -6.83
N ALA A 34 -6.67 -16.86 -6.04
CA ALA A 34 -7.19 -18.09 -5.44
C ALA A 34 -8.36 -17.81 -4.50
N ARG A 35 -9.29 -18.77 -4.37
CA ARG A 35 -10.36 -18.69 -3.37
C ARG A 35 -9.72 -18.78 -1.98
N GLY A 36 -10.13 -17.89 -1.07
CA GLY A 36 -9.49 -17.70 0.23
C GLY A 36 -9.29 -19.00 1.03
N ALA A 37 -10.30 -19.86 1.08
CA ALA A 37 -10.21 -21.15 1.76
C ALA A 37 -9.15 -22.09 1.15
N GLY A 38 -9.07 -22.16 -0.19
CA GLY A 38 -8.06 -22.98 -0.87
C GLY A 38 -6.67 -22.36 -0.80
N GLY A 39 -6.58 -21.03 -0.92
CA GLY A 39 -5.33 -20.28 -0.77
C GLY A 39 -4.73 -20.44 0.62
N GLU A 40 -5.55 -20.47 1.67
CA GLU A 40 -5.11 -20.67 3.06
C GLU A 40 -4.51 -22.06 3.25
N THR A 41 -5.19 -23.11 2.77
CA THR A 41 -4.65 -24.47 2.77
C THR A 41 -3.31 -24.54 2.03
N GLN A 42 -3.18 -23.85 0.89
CA GLN A 42 -1.93 -23.82 0.12
C GLN A 42 -0.81 -23.07 0.85
N LEU A 43 -1.10 -21.94 1.51
CA LEU A 43 -0.13 -21.22 2.32
C LEU A 43 0.40 -22.10 3.45
N GLN A 44 -0.48 -22.79 4.17
CA GLN A 44 -0.10 -23.72 5.24
C GLN A 44 0.74 -24.88 4.71
N ALA A 45 0.34 -25.50 3.60
CA ALA A 45 1.09 -26.58 2.96
C ALA A 45 2.50 -26.14 2.51
N ARG A 46 2.68 -24.85 2.20
CA ARG A 46 3.96 -24.24 1.80
C ARG A 46 4.78 -23.71 2.98
N GLY A 47 4.32 -23.96 4.21
CA GLY A 47 5.03 -23.61 5.43
C GLY A 47 4.83 -22.16 5.89
N TYR A 48 3.70 -21.54 5.55
CA TYR A 48 3.25 -20.28 6.13
C TYR A 48 2.23 -20.53 7.25
N SER A 49 2.45 -19.91 8.40
CA SER A 49 1.58 -19.95 9.57
C SER A 49 0.82 -18.63 9.70
N PHE A 50 -0.48 -18.71 9.97
CA PHE A 50 -1.31 -17.55 10.20
C PHE A 50 -0.86 -16.81 11.48
N VAL A 51 -0.74 -15.49 11.40
CA VAL A 51 -0.39 -14.63 12.54
C VAL A 51 -1.60 -13.87 13.04
N THR A 52 -2.22 -13.08 12.18
CA THR A 52 -3.38 -12.25 12.55
C THR A 52 -4.16 -11.82 11.32
N VAL A 53 -5.39 -11.35 11.54
CA VAL A 53 -6.24 -10.77 10.51
C VAL A 53 -6.89 -9.50 11.02
N ASN A 54 -6.87 -8.44 10.20
CA ASN A 54 -7.69 -7.26 10.38
C ASN A 54 -8.66 -7.11 9.21
N THR A 55 -9.85 -6.59 9.50
CA THR A 55 -10.87 -6.35 8.47
C THR A 55 -11.00 -4.85 8.24
N VAL A 56 -10.97 -4.44 6.98
CA VAL A 56 -11.17 -3.05 6.55
C VAL A 56 -12.23 -3.04 5.47
N GLY A 57 -13.45 -2.59 5.81
CA GLY A 57 -14.61 -2.71 4.92
C GLY A 57 -14.97 -4.18 4.69
N THR A 58 -15.01 -4.60 3.42
CA THR A 58 -15.26 -6.00 3.01
C THR A 58 -13.98 -6.80 2.82
N THR A 59 -12.81 -6.16 2.88
CA THR A 59 -11.52 -6.80 2.66
C THR A 59 -10.91 -7.28 3.98
N LYS A 60 -10.47 -8.54 4.00
CA LYS A 60 -9.70 -9.12 5.12
C LYS A 60 -8.22 -9.11 4.80
N TRP A 61 -7.42 -8.54 5.68
CA TRP A 61 -5.96 -8.45 5.57
C TRP A 61 -5.35 -9.41 6.57
N SER A 62 -4.77 -10.51 6.11
CA SER A 62 -4.12 -11.50 6.98
C SER A 62 -2.60 -11.43 6.87
N LEU A 63 -1.91 -11.58 8.00
CA LEU A 63 -0.47 -11.72 8.07
C LEU A 63 -0.09 -13.19 8.26
N TRP A 64 0.95 -13.62 7.54
CA TRP A 64 1.45 -14.98 7.58
C TRP A 64 2.96 -15.00 7.69
N TRP A 65 3.47 -15.90 8.51
CA TRP A 65 4.90 -16.07 8.74
C TRP A 65 5.38 -17.41 8.19
N SER A 66 6.52 -17.43 7.50
CA SER A 66 7.22 -18.68 7.20
C SER A 66 8.58 -18.73 7.89
N ASP A 67 8.76 -19.70 8.79
CA ASP A 67 10.07 -19.96 9.41
C ASP A 67 11.08 -20.50 8.39
N ARG A 68 10.62 -21.37 7.49
CA ARG A 68 11.46 -21.97 6.45
C ARG A 68 12.08 -20.92 5.55
N GLN A 69 11.30 -19.89 5.23
CA GLN A 69 11.68 -18.86 4.27
C GLN A 69 12.10 -17.55 4.94
N ARG A 70 12.03 -17.50 6.28
CA ARG A 70 12.25 -16.29 7.10
C ARG A 70 11.58 -15.07 6.49
N GLN A 71 10.27 -15.16 6.26
CA GLN A 71 9.54 -14.04 5.67
C GLN A 71 8.14 -13.88 6.26
N CYS A 72 7.73 -12.62 6.37
CA CYS A 72 6.37 -12.22 6.69
C CYS A 72 5.69 -11.76 5.40
N ILE A 73 4.47 -12.22 5.17
CA ILE A 73 3.64 -11.81 4.03
C ILE A 73 2.30 -11.28 4.53
N GLN A 74 1.71 -10.39 3.74
CA GLN A 74 0.35 -9.91 3.92
C GLN A 74 -0.52 -10.31 2.74
N VAL A 75 -1.71 -10.83 3.04
CA VAL A 75 -2.69 -11.32 2.05
C VAL A 75 -3.97 -10.52 2.17
N ALA A 76 -4.39 -9.90 1.07
CA ALA A 76 -5.65 -9.18 0.97
C ALA A 76 -6.73 -10.09 0.38
N THR A 77 -7.77 -10.40 1.14
CA THR A 77 -8.90 -11.22 0.69
C THR A 77 -10.14 -10.35 0.49
N SER A 78 -10.61 -10.25 -0.75
CA SER A 78 -11.80 -9.51 -1.15
C SER A 78 -12.71 -10.44 -1.96
N GLU A 79 -14.03 -10.36 -1.76
CA GLU A 79 -15.00 -11.24 -2.46
C GLU A 79 -14.68 -12.75 -2.32
N GLY A 80 -14.06 -13.13 -1.20
CA GLY A 80 -13.65 -14.50 -0.94
C GLY A 80 -12.45 -14.98 -1.77
N ARG A 81 -11.68 -14.07 -2.41
CA ARG A 81 -10.48 -14.37 -3.19
C ARG A 81 -9.29 -13.51 -2.77
N TYR A 82 -8.08 -14.05 -2.96
CA TYR A 82 -6.85 -13.30 -2.72
C TYR A 82 -6.66 -12.25 -3.80
N SER A 83 -6.94 -11.00 -3.46
CA SER A 83 -6.78 -9.84 -4.34
C SER A 83 -5.33 -9.34 -4.43
N ALA A 84 -4.52 -9.58 -3.39
CA ALA A 84 -3.09 -9.25 -3.38
C ALA A 84 -2.34 -10.10 -2.35
N ILE A 85 -1.07 -10.37 -2.63
CA ILE A 85 -0.12 -11.00 -1.70
C ILE A 85 1.22 -10.26 -1.84
N GLN A 86 1.77 -9.80 -0.72
CA GLN A 86 3.04 -9.05 -0.72
C GLN A 86 3.89 -9.41 0.49
N ARG A 87 5.22 -9.32 0.36
CA ARG A 87 6.12 -9.35 1.52
C ARG A 87 5.95 -8.09 2.37
N VAL A 88 6.05 -8.29 3.67
CA VAL A 88 6.13 -7.21 4.67
C VAL A 88 7.29 -7.50 5.64
N PRO A 89 7.81 -6.50 6.35
CA PRO A 89 8.89 -6.70 7.32
C PRO A 89 8.60 -7.82 8.34
N GLU A 90 9.62 -8.59 8.72
CA GLU A 90 9.49 -9.74 9.64
C GLU A 90 8.85 -9.35 10.98
N GLN A 91 9.10 -8.12 11.43
CA GLN A 91 8.62 -7.54 12.68
C GLN A 91 7.08 -7.48 12.75
N ASN A 92 6.40 -7.43 11.60
CA ASN A 92 4.94 -7.46 11.53
C ASN A 92 4.35 -8.81 11.93
N CYS A 93 5.12 -9.88 11.75
CA CYS A 93 4.75 -11.22 12.20
C CYS A 93 5.31 -11.54 13.59
N ARG A 94 6.43 -10.92 13.99
CA ARG A 94 7.15 -11.20 15.23
C ARG A 94 7.64 -9.91 15.90
N PRO A 95 6.88 -9.38 16.88
CA PRO A 95 7.35 -8.26 17.70
C PRO A 95 8.62 -8.67 18.46
N GLY A 96 9.76 -8.05 18.15
CA GLY A 96 11.07 -8.36 18.75
C GLY A 96 12.10 -9.00 17.82
N ALA A 97 11.75 -9.27 16.55
CA ALA A 97 12.77 -9.58 15.54
C ALA A 97 13.67 -8.34 15.34
N PRO A 98 15.02 -8.50 15.27
CA PRO A 98 15.92 -7.38 15.05
C PRO A 98 15.49 -6.60 13.81
N SER A 99 15.25 -5.30 13.95
CA SER A 99 15.12 -4.41 12.81
C SER A 99 16.47 -4.31 12.10
N PRO A 100 16.53 -4.06 10.79
CA PRO A 100 17.76 -3.61 10.14
C PRO A 100 18.37 -2.37 10.82
N ALA A 101 17.59 -1.62 11.59
CA ALA A 101 18.03 -0.50 12.43
C ALA A 101 18.73 -0.91 13.74
N ASP A 102 18.58 -2.17 14.19
CA ASP A 102 19.25 -2.70 15.39
C ASP A 102 20.67 -3.23 15.07
N ALA A 103 20.98 -3.43 13.78
CA ALA A 103 22.35 -3.53 13.31
C ALA A 103 22.94 -2.11 13.34
N GLY A 104 23.72 -1.80 14.37
CA GLY A 104 24.26 -0.46 14.61
C GLY A 104 24.87 0.19 13.35
N PRO A 105 24.94 1.53 13.33
CA PRO A 105 25.41 2.27 12.16
C PRO A 105 26.81 1.80 11.74
N PRO A 106 27.10 1.71 10.42
CA PRO A 106 28.45 1.42 9.95
C PRO A 106 29.41 2.48 10.49
N PRO A 107 30.64 2.12 10.90
CA PRO A 107 31.54 3.05 11.55
C PRO A 107 31.95 4.16 10.57
N GLY A 108 31.77 5.40 11.02
CA GLY A 108 32.54 6.56 10.58
C GLY A 108 31.81 7.57 9.68
N ARG A 109 31.35 8.67 10.28
CA ARG A 109 31.61 9.98 9.69
C ARG A 109 31.95 11.00 10.80
N PRO A 110 33.00 11.83 10.64
CA PRO A 110 33.55 12.62 11.75
C PRO A 110 32.66 13.82 12.11
N ASP A 111 32.61 14.12 13.40
CA ASP A 111 31.93 15.23 14.04
C ASP A 111 32.47 16.62 13.63
N GLY A 112 31.63 17.66 13.79
CA GLY A 112 32.07 19.05 13.94
C GLY A 112 31.04 19.92 14.68
N PRO A 113 31.43 20.83 15.61
CA PRO A 113 30.68 21.07 16.85
C PRO A 113 30.18 22.52 17.09
N GLY A 114 29.33 22.69 18.11
CA GLY A 114 29.10 23.98 18.81
C GLY A 114 27.93 23.94 19.83
N PRO A 115 28.14 24.27 21.13
CA PRO A 115 27.09 24.32 22.14
C PRO A 115 26.31 25.65 22.05
N ASP A 116 25.10 25.69 22.62
CA ASP A 116 24.25 26.88 22.80
C ASP A 116 23.28 27.29 21.67
N ARG A 117 22.60 26.33 21.02
CA ARG A 117 21.34 26.63 20.29
C ARG A 117 20.27 25.56 20.53
N GLY A 118 19.17 25.96 21.16
CA GLY A 118 18.04 25.10 21.51
C GLY A 118 17.44 24.30 20.33
N ASP A 119 17.07 23.06 20.63
CA ASP A 119 16.14 22.10 20.02
C ASP A 119 15.83 22.21 18.52
N ARG A 120 16.85 22.44 17.71
CA ARG A 120 16.81 22.31 16.23
C ARG A 120 16.92 20.87 15.72
N PHE A 121 17.10 19.88 16.61
CA PHE A 121 17.49 18.50 16.28
C PHE A 121 16.53 17.45 16.88
N GLY A 122 15.25 17.49 16.49
CA GLY A 122 14.45 16.25 16.54
C GLY A 122 15.09 15.21 15.61
N PRO A 123 15.08 13.90 15.95
CA PRO A 123 15.67 12.87 15.11
C PRO A 123 15.10 12.95 13.68
N SER A 124 15.94 12.76 12.66
CA SER A 124 15.47 12.54 11.30
C SER A 124 14.79 11.17 11.25
N ILE A 125 13.48 11.14 11.02
CA ILE A 125 12.71 9.89 11.00
C ILE A 125 12.29 9.63 9.56
N THR A 126 12.68 8.48 9.03
CA THR A 126 12.12 7.93 7.79
C THR A 126 11.27 6.74 8.15
N LEU A 127 10.00 6.78 7.78
CA LEU A 127 9.02 5.72 7.97
C LEU A 127 8.57 5.20 6.62
N VAL A 128 8.45 3.88 6.53
CA VAL A 128 7.77 3.22 5.43
C VAL A 128 6.55 2.55 6.00
N CYS A 129 5.38 2.86 5.44
CA CYS A 129 4.12 2.37 5.96
C CYS A 129 3.37 1.57 4.90
N PHE A 130 2.97 0.35 5.27
CA PHE A 130 2.25 -0.57 4.40
C PHE A 130 0.87 -0.85 4.96
N GLY A 131 -0.13 -0.88 4.10
CA GLY A 131 -1.48 -1.11 4.56
C GLY A 131 -2.51 -1.19 3.46
N GLY A 132 -3.76 -1.08 3.88
CA GLY A 132 -4.90 -1.16 3.00
C GLY A 132 -5.90 -0.06 3.30
N GLY A 133 -6.69 0.25 2.30
CA GLY A 133 -7.72 1.26 2.39
C GLY A 133 -8.95 0.94 1.57
N SER A 134 -9.87 1.90 1.55
CA SER A 134 -10.98 1.86 0.62
C SER A 134 -11.24 3.23 0.01
N THR A 135 -11.56 3.22 -1.29
CA THR A 135 -11.94 4.41 -2.05
C THR A 135 -13.43 4.34 -2.41
N PRO A 136 -14.13 5.47 -2.52
CA PRO A 136 -15.45 5.49 -3.13
C PRO A 136 -15.37 4.98 -4.57
N ALA A 137 -16.32 4.14 -4.98
CA ALA A 137 -16.37 3.56 -6.32
C ALA A 137 -17.81 3.49 -6.82
N ALA A 138 -18.04 3.79 -8.10
CA ALA A 138 -19.34 3.61 -8.73
C ALA A 138 -19.52 2.12 -9.06
N GLN A 139 -20.57 1.51 -8.51
CA GLN A 139 -20.91 0.11 -8.73
C GLN A 139 -22.17 0.01 -9.56
N TYR A 140 -22.09 -0.70 -10.69
CA TYR A 140 -23.24 -0.97 -11.54
C TYR A 140 -24.03 -2.15 -10.98
N GLN A 141 -25.29 -1.92 -10.65
CA GLN A 141 -26.24 -2.93 -10.23
C GLN A 141 -27.21 -3.22 -11.36
N SER A 142 -27.32 -4.48 -11.77
CA SER A 142 -28.36 -4.97 -12.67
C SER A 142 -29.16 -6.05 -11.97
N GLY A 143 -30.47 -5.89 -11.94
CA GLY A 143 -31.38 -6.86 -11.34
C GLY A 143 -32.72 -6.91 -12.07
N TYR A 144 -33.64 -7.71 -11.55
CA TYR A 144 -35.02 -7.72 -12.00
C TYR A 144 -35.92 -7.37 -10.83
N VAL A 145 -36.86 -6.47 -11.04
CA VAL A 145 -37.90 -6.14 -10.06
C VAL A 145 -39.23 -6.62 -10.59
N TYR A 146 -40.00 -7.28 -9.71
CA TYR A 146 -41.36 -7.70 -10.06
C TYR A 146 -42.28 -6.48 -10.08
N ASN A 147 -42.85 -6.18 -11.26
CA ASN A 147 -43.83 -5.12 -11.42
C ASN A 147 -45.23 -5.72 -11.29
N SER A 148 -45.92 -5.38 -10.20
CA SER A 148 -47.25 -5.92 -9.89
C SER A 148 -48.36 -5.45 -10.85
N ARG A 149 -48.16 -4.35 -11.59
CA ARG A 149 -49.12 -3.87 -12.58
C ARG A 149 -49.01 -4.64 -13.90
N SER A 150 -47.79 -4.87 -14.35
CA SER A 150 -47.51 -5.61 -15.59
C SER A 150 -47.38 -7.13 -15.38
N HIS A 151 -47.47 -7.61 -14.13
CA HIS A 151 -47.36 -9.02 -13.73
C HIS A 151 -46.10 -9.70 -14.30
N ARG A 152 -44.99 -8.95 -14.42
CA ARG A 152 -43.73 -9.47 -14.96
C ARG A 152 -42.53 -8.92 -14.22
N PHE A 153 -41.44 -9.68 -14.27
CA PHE A 153 -40.12 -9.19 -13.88
C PHE A 153 -39.58 -8.25 -14.96
N GLU A 154 -39.23 -7.04 -14.56
CA GLU A 154 -38.68 -6.01 -15.43
C GLU A 154 -37.22 -5.74 -15.05
N PRO A 155 -36.31 -5.60 -16.03
CA PRO A 155 -34.91 -5.31 -15.75
C PRO A 155 -34.78 -3.92 -15.13
N GLN A 156 -34.06 -3.85 -14.02
CA GLN A 156 -33.68 -2.60 -13.36
C GLN A 156 -32.17 -2.45 -13.39
N PHE A 157 -31.72 -1.31 -13.89
CA PHE A 157 -30.31 -0.91 -13.91
C PHE A 157 -30.15 0.30 -12.98
N GLY A 158 -29.14 0.26 -12.12
CA GLY A 158 -28.84 1.33 -11.19
C GLY A 158 -27.33 1.48 -11.01
N THR A 159 -26.87 2.70 -10.79
CA THR A 159 -25.51 2.93 -10.31
C THR A 159 -25.59 3.28 -8.83
N THR A 160 -24.96 2.48 -7.99
CA THR A 160 -24.84 2.74 -6.56
C THR A 160 -23.43 3.19 -6.21
N LEU A 161 -23.29 4.08 -5.22
CA LEU A 161 -21.99 4.43 -4.66
C LEU A 161 -21.56 3.35 -3.68
N GLY A 162 -20.54 2.58 -4.04
CA GLY A 162 -19.90 1.57 -3.21
C GLY A 162 -18.50 1.98 -2.76
N ARG A 163 -17.75 1.01 -2.23
CA ARG A 163 -16.35 1.19 -1.81
C ARG A 163 -15.50 0.06 -2.38
N ASP A 164 -14.39 0.41 -3.01
CA ASP A 164 -13.39 -0.54 -3.48
C ASP A 164 -12.22 -0.59 -2.50
N GLY A 165 -11.81 -1.79 -2.11
CA GLY A 165 -10.62 -2.00 -1.29
C GLY A 165 -9.33 -1.87 -2.12
N PHE A 166 -8.26 -1.37 -1.50
CA PHE A 166 -6.94 -1.29 -2.14
C PHE A 166 -5.80 -1.58 -1.16
N ALA A 167 -4.69 -2.10 -1.67
CA ALA A 167 -3.39 -2.14 -0.99
C ALA A 167 -2.59 -0.90 -1.37
N SER A 168 -1.80 -0.37 -0.45
CA SER A 168 -0.82 0.66 -0.79
C SER A 168 0.31 0.73 0.24
N ASP A 169 1.41 1.30 -0.20
CA ASP A 169 2.49 1.78 0.64
C ASP A 169 2.61 3.31 0.56
N LEU A 170 3.32 3.87 1.54
CA LEU A 170 3.71 5.26 1.57
C LEU A 170 5.00 5.45 2.36
N GLN A 171 5.74 6.49 2.02
CA GLN A 171 6.94 6.90 2.75
C GLN A 171 6.70 8.24 3.46
N ILE A 172 7.20 8.39 4.68
CA ILE A 172 7.20 9.65 5.42
C ILE A 172 8.63 9.97 5.84
N GLU A 173 9.06 11.19 5.59
CA GLU A 173 10.34 11.70 6.04
C GLU A 173 10.11 12.95 6.88
N ILE A 174 10.72 13.00 8.07
CA ILE A 174 10.60 14.11 9.02
C ILE A 174 12.00 14.57 9.40
N TRP A 175 12.27 15.87 9.27
CA TRP A 175 13.53 16.51 9.67
C TRP A 175 13.27 17.92 10.18
N HIS A 176 13.90 18.28 11.30
CA HIS A 176 13.92 19.66 11.81
C HIS A 176 12.51 20.30 11.90
N GLY A 177 11.51 19.55 12.40
CA GLY A 177 10.13 20.03 12.55
C GLY A 177 9.32 20.15 11.25
N ARG A 178 9.89 19.72 10.12
CA ARG A 178 9.23 19.62 8.82
C ARG A 178 9.12 18.17 8.41
N GLY A 179 8.27 17.87 7.44
CA GLY A 179 8.27 16.56 6.83
C GLY A 179 7.57 16.54 5.49
N ARG A 180 7.78 15.45 4.76
CA ARG A 180 7.12 15.14 3.50
C ARG A 180 6.59 13.71 3.51
N ILE A 181 5.57 13.47 2.71
CA ILE A 181 4.94 12.17 2.54
C ILE A 181 4.83 11.83 1.05
N ARG A 182 5.11 10.58 0.70
CA ARG A 182 4.95 10.02 -0.64
C ARG A 182 3.97 8.83 -0.57
N PRO A 183 2.66 9.08 -0.69
CA PRO A 183 1.68 8.03 -0.97
C PRO A 183 1.90 7.45 -2.38
N GLU A 184 1.69 6.14 -2.52
CA GLU A 184 1.76 5.45 -3.79
C GLU A 184 0.39 4.94 -4.26
N GLY A 185 0.30 4.46 -5.50
CA GLY A 185 -0.88 3.79 -6.05
C GLY A 185 -2.22 4.50 -5.78
N LYS A 186 -3.17 3.77 -5.18
CA LYS A 186 -4.55 4.23 -4.92
C LYS A 186 -4.68 5.21 -3.75
N LEU A 187 -3.61 5.47 -3.00
CA LEU A 187 -3.59 6.58 -2.04
C LEU A 187 -3.55 7.93 -2.75
N VAL A 188 -2.90 8.01 -3.92
CA VAL A 188 -2.85 9.22 -4.74
C VAL A 188 -4.22 9.44 -5.39
N SER A 189 -4.89 10.53 -5.02
CA SER A 189 -6.17 10.90 -5.62
C SER A 189 -5.99 11.16 -7.12
N PRO A 190 -6.86 10.67 -8.02
CA PRO A 190 -6.73 10.91 -9.47
C PRO A 190 -6.78 12.38 -9.88
N ILE A 191 -7.45 13.21 -9.06
CA ILE A 191 -7.53 14.65 -9.26
C ILE A 191 -6.64 15.28 -8.21
N HIS A 192 -5.38 15.51 -8.55
CA HIS A 192 -4.39 16.09 -7.65
C HIS A 192 -3.56 17.13 -8.39
N SER A 193 -2.99 18.10 -7.67
CA SER A 193 -2.07 19.09 -8.25
C SER A 193 -0.63 18.57 -8.38
N GLY A 194 -0.42 17.26 -8.22
CA GLY A 194 0.90 16.69 -8.05
C GLY A 194 1.55 17.10 -6.72
N GLY A 195 2.75 16.57 -6.52
CA GLY A 195 3.73 16.96 -5.51
C GLY A 195 5.12 16.87 -6.16
N ASP A 196 6.16 17.41 -5.56
CA ASP A 196 7.50 17.41 -6.16
C ASP A 196 8.05 15.98 -6.22
N ASN A 197 8.10 15.39 -7.42
CA ASN A 197 8.46 13.99 -7.64
C ASN A 197 7.64 13.01 -6.78
N GLY A 198 6.34 13.28 -6.63
CA GLY A 198 5.45 12.45 -5.81
C GLY A 198 5.56 12.72 -4.31
N TRP A 199 6.29 13.74 -3.88
CA TRP A 199 6.33 14.15 -2.48
C TRP A 199 5.38 15.30 -2.21
N TRP A 200 4.65 15.21 -1.11
CA TRP A 200 3.82 16.28 -0.58
C TRP A 200 4.34 16.74 0.77
N ASP A 201 4.43 18.06 0.95
CA ASP A 201 4.79 18.64 2.24
C ASP A 201 3.71 18.38 3.28
N ILE A 202 4.15 18.04 4.48
CA ILE A 202 3.30 17.84 5.64
C ILE A 202 3.09 19.17 6.34
N GLN A 203 1.82 19.56 6.43
CA GLN A 203 1.32 20.70 7.19
C GLN A 203 0.86 20.24 8.57
N ASN A 204 0.84 21.17 9.53
CA ASN A 204 0.36 20.90 10.89
C ASN A 204 1.05 19.67 11.53
N LEU A 205 2.34 19.47 11.22
CA LEU A 205 3.11 18.35 11.73
C LEU A 205 3.28 18.48 13.25
N VAL A 206 2.86 17.46 13.97
CA VAL A 206 3.07 17.32 15.42
C VAL A 206 3.75 15.98 15.67
N VAL A 207 4.91 16.02 16.33
CA VAL A 207 5.69 14.85 16.70
C VAL A 207 5.81 14.83 18.22
N THR A 208 5.18 13.84 18.85
CA THR A 208 5.31 13.58 20.30
C THR A 208 5.91 12.19 20.52
N ALA A 209 6.18 11.82 21.77
CA ALA A 209 6.74 10.50 22.10
C ALA A 209 5.80 9.33 21.73
N ASP A 210 4.48 9.57 21.76
CA ASP A 210 3.43 8.58 21.55
C ASP A 210 2.78 8.64 20.16
N ARG A 211 2.85 9.78 19.46
CA ARG A 211 2.18 9.94 18.16
C ARG A 211 2.90 10.87 17.20
N ILE A 212 2.60 10.69 15.92
CA ILE A 212 2.96 11.61 14.83
C ILE A 212 1.67 11.95 14.08
N THR A 213 1.35 13.22 13.93
CA THR A 213 0.17 13.64 13.16
C THR A 213 0.55 14.71 12.16
N GLY A 214 -0.16 14.76 11.05
CA GLY A 214 0.00 15.83 10.07
C GLY A 214 -1.08 15.77 9.01
N GLU A 215 -1.02 16.73 8.11
CA GLU A 215 -1.92 16.86 6.97
C GLU A 215 -1.09 17.07 5.73
N TYR A 216 -1.52 16.55 4.59
CA TYR A 216 -0.85 16.83 3.32
C TYR A 216 -1.90 17.23 2.30
N ARG A 217 -1.58 18.20 1.46
CA ARG A 217 -2.56 18.79 0.55
C ARG A 217 -2.38 18.22 -0.84
N MET A 218 -3.34 17.40 -1.28
CA MET A 218 -3.34 16.87 -2.65
C MET A 218 -3.92 17.87 -3.66
N ASN A 219 -4.87 18.71 -3.25
CA ASN A 219 -5.43 19.82 -4.03
C ASN A 219 -6.21 20.81 -3.13
N GLY A 220 -7.01 21.72 -3.69
CA GLY A 220 -7.83 22.68 -2.92
C GLY A 220 -8.91 22.10 -2.01
N LEU A 221 -9.50 20.97 -2.41
CA LEU A 221 -10.61 20.30 -1.73
C LEU A 221 -10.19 19.05 -0.94
N ASN A 222 -9.03 18.47 -1.29
CA ASN A 222 -8.53 17.22 -0.73
C ASN A 222 -7.28 17.47 0.13
N LYS A 223 -7.47 17.42 1.45
CA LYS A 223 -6.43 17.56 2.48
C LYS A 223 -6.47 16.37 3.44
N PRO A 224 -5.93 15.20 3.06
CA PRO A 224 -5.88 14.06 3.96
C PRO A 224 -5.13 14.37 5.26
N ARG A 225 -5.67 13.87 6.37
CA ARG A 225 -5.02 13.91 7.69
C ARG A 225 -4.52 12.52 8.04
N PHE A 226 -3.30 12.42 8.55
CA PHE A 226 -2.74 11.17 9.04
C PHE A 226 -2.40 11.23 10.53
N GLU A 227 -2.40 10.07 11.16
CA GLU A 227 -2.02 9.85 12.54
C GLU A 227 -1.29 8.50 12.65
N ILE A 228 -0.12 8.52 13.29
CA ILE A 228 0.71 7.35 13.58
C ILE A 228 0.79 7.23 15.09
N ASP A 229 0.38 6.09 15.62
CA ASP A 229 0.70 5.69 16.99
C ASP A 229 2.13 5.12 17.00
N ARG A 230 3.05 5.81 17.66
CA ARG A 230 4.48 5.46 17.70
C ARG A 230 4.75 4.23 18.56
N ARG A 231 3.85 3.86 19.48
CA ARG A 231 4.00 2.68 20.35
C ARG A 231 3.63 1.41 19.60
N SER A 232 2.55 1.46 18.82
CA SER A 232 2.06 0.31 18.06
C SER A 232 2.55 0.26 16.62
N GLY A 233 3.07 1.39 16.09
CA GLY A 233 3.47 1.56 14.69
C GLY A 233 2.28 1.71 13.74
N ILE A 234 1.05 1.84 14.23
CA ILE A 234 -0.13 1.89 13.36
C ILE A 234 -0.35 3.29 12.79
N ILE A 235 -0.50 3.38 11.47
CA ILE A 235 -0.91 4.61 10.77
C ILE A 235 -2.36 4.54 10.35
N ARG A 236 -3.04 5.69 10.42
CA ARG A 236 -4.37 5.91 9.88
C ARG A 236 -4.37 7.19 9.05
N ILE A 237 -4.95 7.13 7.86
CA ILE A 237 -5.19 8.29 7.00
C ILE A 237 -6.70 8.44 6.80
N ARG A 238 -7.19 9.65 7.02
CA ARG A 238 -8.59 10.04 6.85
C ARG A 238 -8.70 11.12 5.78
N ALA A 239 -9.43 10.82 4.72
CA ALA A 239 -9.81 11.71 3.63
C ALA A 239 -11.10 11.18 2.96
N ALA A 240 -11.30 11.50 1.67
CA ALA A 240 -12.23 10.76 0.82
C ALA A 240 -11.86 9.26 0.72
N THR A 241 -10.57 8.94 0.79
CA THR A 241 -10.04 7.59 0.93
C THR A 241 -9.64 7.36 2.39
N SER A 242 -9.94 6.16 2.91
CA SER A 242 -9.49 5.75 4.25
C SER A 242 -8.36 4.76 4.09
N PHE A 243 -7.28 4.89 4.85
CA PHE A 243 -6.18 3.93 4.86
C PHE A 243 -5.76 3.61 6.29
N THR A 244 -5.39 2.36 6.52
CA THR A 244 -4.82 1.89 7.78
C THR A 244 -3.69 0.92 7.47
N GLY A 245 -2.57 1.10 8.15
CA GLY A 245 -1.37 0.32 7.91
C GLY A 245 -0.46 0.30 9.12
N ARG A 246 0.73 -0.26 8.90
CA ARG A 246 1.81 -0.31 9.88
C ARG A 246 3.06 0.35 9.31
N CYS A 247 3.70 1.18 10.11
CA CYS A 247 4.90 1.91 9.79
C CYS A 247 6.09 1.31 10.52
N ASP A 248 7.18 1.13 9.79
CA ASP A 248 8.47 0.75 10.34
C ASP A 248 9.50 1.85 10.02
N ALA A 249 10.45 2.05 10.94
CA ALA A 249 11.57 2.94 10.69
C ALA A 249 12.52 2.27 9.69
N GLY A 250 12.81 2.94 8.58
CA GLY A 250 13.64 2.37 7.53
C GLY A 250 14.28 3.44 6.66
N ASP A 251 15.55 3.23 6.29
CA ASP A 251 16.31 4.09 5.38
C ASP A 251 16.32 3.43 4.00
N TRP A 252 15.33 3.73 3.15
CA TRP A 252 15.43 3.35 1.74
C TRP A 252 16.31 4.36 1.02
N ARG A 253 17.61 4.11 0.99
CA ARG A 253 18.47 4.56 -0.10
C ARG A 253 18.10 3.80 -1.36
N GLY A 254 17.01 4.21 -1.98
CA GLY A 254 16.64 3.83 -3.34
C GLY A 254 17.58 4.47 -4.34
N GLY A 255 18.79 3.93 -4.44
CA GLY A 255 19.65 4.13 -5.59
C GLY A 255 19.00 3.51 -6.82
N GLY A 256 18.23 4.31 -7.55
CA GLY A 256 17.97 4.10 -8.97
C GLY A 256 18.97 4.94 -9.76
N GLY A 257 20.20 4.44 -9.88
CA GLY A 257 21.13 4.91 -10.90
C GLY A 257 21.03 3.98 -12.10
N PHE A 258 20.42 4.46 -13.18
CA PHE A 258 20.99 4.57 -14.52
C PHE A 258 20.33 5.79 -15.19
#